data_AF-A0AAW9IFA2-F1
#
_entry.id   AF-A0AAW9IFA2-F1
#
_cell.length_a   1.000
_cell.length_b   1.000
_cell.length_c   1.000
_cell.angle_alpha   90.00
_cell.angle_beta   90.00
_cell.angle_gamma   90.00
#
_symmetry.space_group_name_H-M   'P 1'
#
loop_
_entity.id
_entity.type
_entity.pdbx_description
1 polymer ?
#
loop_
_entity_poly.entity_id
_entity_poly.type
_entity_poly.pdbx_seq_one_letter_code
_entity_poly.pdbx_strand_id
1 'polypeptide(L)'
;MLQKSKELGVDFYEAFSNSPPYWMTKSGSPAGNWNGSNTLKDDMYDDFANYLTEVIKYFKDNFGIEFDTVAALNEPNSIWWTSYNNQEGCHFDRDKQNLVIKELGRQLQEAGLNTTISAPEEYNINDTIASYLSYEQQSKDYITSIHTHTYAGDKRKELKELAANQNKSLWNSEVSLGGSSGHNHNDMTSAIEQANKIRTDIVDMGTTTWCYWQAVEDEAGGHNHGLIHANFQGEEEYYITKQYYSMANYAKFVKPGFKVIESNNSKTLAAYNESTDELVLVVTNDSNSNIPYN
;
A
#
# COMPACT_ATOMS: atom_id res chain seq x y z
N MET A 1 -18.38 -3.90 3.07
CA MET A 1 -17.53 -2.69 2.98
C MET A 1 -17.33 -2.23 1.54
N LEU A 2 -16.78 -3.04 0.63
CA LEU A 2 -16.49 -2.62 -0.76
C LEU A 2 -17.72 -2.16 -1.56
N GLN A 3 -18.86 -2.84 -1.46
CA GLN A 3 -20.10 -2.38 -2.10
C GLN A 3 -20.54 -1.01 -1.56
N LYS A 4 -20.37 -0.79 -0.25
CA LYS A 4 -20.68 0.50 0.38
C LYS A 4 -19.72 1.60 -0.08
N SER A 5 -18.43 1.31 -0.25
CA SER A 5 -17.49 2.29 -0.79
C SER A 5 -17.82 2.65 -2.24
N LYS A 6 -18.30 1.68 -3.04
CA LYS A 6 -18.79 1.91 -4.40
C LYS A 6 -19.97 2.87 -4.43
N GLU A 7 -20.96 2.67 -3.57
CA GLU A 7 -22.09 3.60 -3.41
C GLU A 7 -21.66 5.02 -3.02
N LEU A 8 -20.55 5.13 -2.28
CA LEU A 8 -19.97 6.41 -1.86
C LEU A 8 -19.03 7.02 -2.92
N GLY A 9 -18.90 6.39 -4.09
CA GLY A 9 -18.17 6.92 -5.24
C GLY A 9 -16.70 6.51 -5.33
N VAL A 10 -16.26 5.47 -4.60
CA VAL A 10 -14.95 4.86 -4.85
C VAL A 10 -14.98 4.16 -6.20
N ASP A 11 -13.99 4.45 -7.04
CA ASP A 11 -13.88 4.00 -8.42
C ASP A 11 -12.58 3.24 -8.72
N PHE A 12 -11.72 3.06 -7.72
CA PHE A 12 -10.51 2.26 -7.81
C PHE A 12 -10.45 1.23 -6.67
N TYR A 13 -10.09 -0.01 -7.00
CA TYR A 13 -9.99 -1.11 -6.05
C TYR A 13 -8.71 -1.92 -6.26
N GLU A 14 -7.92 -2.07 -5.20
CA GLU A 14 -6.80 -3.00 -5.15
C GLU A 14 -7.15 -4.22 -4.27
N ALA A 15 -6.75 -5.41 -4.73
CA ALA A 15 -6.66 -6.60 -3.90
C ALA A 15 -5.19 -6.92 -3.60
N PHE A 16 -4.89 -7.45 -2.43
CA PHE A 16 -3.54 -7.94 -2.12
C PHE A 16 -3.59 -9.19 -1.24
N SER A 17 -2.50 -9.95 -1.22
CA SER A 17 -2.37 -11.17 -0.42
C SER A 17 -1.18 -11.10 0.52
N ASN A 18 -1.43 -11.15 1.83
CA ASN A 18 -0.38 -11.28 2.85
C ASN A 18 0.34 -12.63 2.78
N SER A 19 -0.36 -13.70 2.43
CA SER A 19 0.19 -15.05 2.43
C SER A 19 -0.68 -16.02 1.61
N PRO A 20 -0.09 -17.06 1.00
CA PRO A 20 -0.86 -18.16 0.45
C PRO A 20 -1.71 -18.88 1.52
N PRO A 21 -2.82 -19.54 1.14
CA PRO A 21 -3.57 -20.39 2.06
C PRO A 21 -2.69 -21.42 2.76
N TYR A 22 -2.92 -21.68 4.05
CA TYR A 22 -2.04 -22.53 4.88
C TYR A 22 -1.77 -23.93 4.28
N TRP A 23 -2.71 -24.48 3.52
CA TRP A 23 -2.57 -25.80 2.89
C TRP A 23 -1.67 -25.78 1.64
N MET A 24 -1.36 -24.61 1.09
CA MET A 24 -0.36 -24.40 0.03
C MET A 24 1.05 -24.08 0.58
N THR A 25 1.17 -23.73 1.87
CA THR A 25 2.48 -23.36 2.45
C THR A 25 3.27 -24.58 2.91
N LYS A 26 4.60 -24.47 2.91
CA LYS A 26 5.52 -25.52 3.37
C LYS A 26 5.31 -25.81 4.85
N SER A 27 5.08 -24.78 5.66
CA SER A 27 4.94 -24.88 7.11
C SER A 27 3.55 -25.31 7.59
N GLY A 28 2.53 -25.28 6.72
CA GLY A 28 1.15 -25.42 7.15
C GLY A 28 0.61 -24.19 7.90
N SER A 29 1.31 -23.05 7.82
CA SER A 29 0.95 -21.79 8.48
C SER A 29 0.96 -20.62 7.47
N PRO A 30 0.01 -19.67 7.55
CA PRO A 30 0.01 -18.45 6.74
C PRO A 30 0.93 -17.37 7.32
N ALA A 31 1.56 -17.58 8.48
CA ALA A 31 2.46 -16.62 9.11
C ALA A 31 3.90 -16.63 8.53
N GLY A 32 4.19 -17.62 7.67
CA GLY A 32 5.48 -17.80 7.02
C GLY A 32 6.04 -19.22 7.20
N ASN A 33 7.25 -19.46 6.71
CA ASN A 33 7.94 -20.74 6.84
C ASN A 33 8.67 -20.86 8.20
N TRP A 34 9.18 -22.03 8.59
CA TRP A 34 9.78 -22.21 9.93
C TRP A 34 11.01 -21.34 10.20
N ASN A 35 11.72 -20.90 9.16
CA ASN A 35 13.01 -20.20 9.25
C ASN A 35 13.08 -18.94 8.37
N GLY A 36 11.94 -18.36 7.98
CA GLY A 36 11.92 -17.18 7.12
C GLY A 36 12.29 -17.43 5.65
N SER A 37 12.38 -18.70 5.22
CA SER A 37 12.58 -19.06 3.81
C SER A 37 11.27 -19.09 3.01
N ASN A 38 11.37 -19.34 1.70
CA ASN A 38 10.21 -19.37 0.78
C ASN A 38 9.01 -20.11 1.37
N THR A 39 7.85 -19.45 1.36
CA THR A 39 6.65 -19.91 2.08
C THR A 39 5.86 -20.96 1.30
N LEU A 40 5.70 -20.77 -0.01
CA LEU A 40 4.91 -21.64 -0.87
C LEU A 40 5.61 -22.98 -1.15
N LYS A 41 4.84 -24.06 -1.25
CA LYS A 41 5.34 -25.35 -1.75
C LYS A 41 5.80 -25.20 -3.21
N ASP A 42 6.83 -25.96 -3.58
CA ASP A 42 7.52 -25.74 -4.86
C ASP A 42 6.65 -26.08 -6.08
N ASP A 43 5.58 -26.85 -5.88
CA ASP A 43 4.62 -27.33 -6.88
C ASP A 43 3.28 -26.57 -6.88
N MET A 44 3.18 -25.42 -6.19
CA MET A 44 1.90 -24.70 -5.98
C MET A 44 1.87 -23.28 -6.58
N TYR A 45 2.82 -22.90 -7.43
CA TYR A 45 2.90 -21.53 -7.98
C TYR A 45 1.75 -21.21 -8.94
N ASP A 46 1.39 -22.15 -9.80
CA ASP A 46 0.23 -22.06 -10.69
C ASP A 46 -1.08 -22.12 -9.90
N ASP A 47 -1.18 -23.03 -8.92
CA ASP A 47 -2.34 -23.15 -8.04
C ASP A 47 -2.58 -21.90 -7.20
N PHE A 48 -1.53 -21.27 -6.68
CA PHE A 48 -1.65 -20.03 -5.92
C PHE A 48 -2.10 -18.86 -6.80
N ALA A 49 -1.53 -18.73 -8.01
CA ALA A 49 -1.98 -17.74 -8.99
C ALA A 49 -3.44 -17.97 -9.42
N ASN A 50 -3.86 -19.23 -9.55
CA ASN A 50 -5.25 -19.60 -9.84
C ASN A 50 -6.18 -19.21 -8.68
N TYR A 51 -5.76 -19.47 -7.44
CA TYR A 51 -6.52 -19.05 -6.26
C TYR A 51 -6.77 -17.54 -6.25
N LEU A 52 -5.75 -16.73 -6.47
CA LEU A 52 -5.90 -15.27 -6.54
C LEU A 52 -6.84 -14.84 -7.69
N THR A 53 -6.67 -15.45 -8.86
CA THR A 53 -7.50 -15.17 -10.05
C THR A 53 -8.98 -15.50 -9.79
N GLU A 54 -9.27 -16.66 -9.20
CA GLU A 54 -10.63 -17.08 -8.88
C GLU A 54 -11.26 -16.22 -7.78
N VAL A 55 -10.49 -15.73 -6.80
CA VAL A 55 -10.98 -14.76 -5.82
C VAL A 55 -11.39 -13.46 -6.50
N ILE A 56 -10.53 -12.88 -7.35
CA ILE A 56 -10.83 -11.65 -8.10
C ILE A 56 -12.10 -11.81 -8.94
N LYS A 57 -12.18 -12.91 -9.69
CA LYS A 57 -13.34 -13.24 -10.51
C LYS A 57 -14.61 -13.41 -9.68
N TYR A 58 -14.52 -14.09 -8.54
CA TYR A 58 -15.65 -14.28 -7.64
C TYR A 58 -16.22 -12.94 -7.14
N PHE A 59 -15.35 -11.97 -6.78
CA PHE A 59 -15.80 -10.64 -6.38
C PHE A 59 -16.50 -9.88 -7.51
N LYS A 60 -16.01 -10.00 -8.74
CA LYS A 60 -16.63 -9.42 -9.92
C LYS A 60 -18.01 -10.03 -10.16
N ASP A 61 -18.09 -11.36 -10.25
CA ASP A 61 -19.29 -12.08 -10.66
C ASP A 61 -20.40 -12.03 -9.60
N ASN A 62 -20.05 -12.03 -8.31
CA ASN A 62 -21.03 -12.17 -7.23
C ASN A 62 -21.32 -10.86 -6.49
N PHE A 63 -20.38 -9.91 -6.46
CA PHE A 63 -20.55 -8.65 -5.72
C PHE A 63 -20.52 -7.41 -6.61
N GLY A 64 -20.21 -7.57 -7.91
CA GLY A 64 -20.07 -6.45 -8.85
C GLY A 64 -18.87 -5.55 -8.50
N ILE A 65 -17.85 -6.11 -7.86
CA ILE A 65 -16.59 -5.42 -7.52
C ILE A 65 -15.51 -5.94 -8.47
N GLU A 66 -15.08 -5.08 -9.38
CA GLU A 66 -13.96 -5.35 -10.27
C GLU A 66 -12.73 -4.67 -9.68
N PHE A 67 -11.67 -5.44 -9.40
CA PHE A 67 -10.40 -4.91 -8.93
C PHE A 67 -9.59 -4.38 -10.11
N ASP A 68 -9.01 -3.19 -9.97
CA ASP A 68 -8.14 -2.57 -10.96
C ASP A 68 -6.72 -3.15 -10.90
N THR A 69 -6.22 -3.39 -9.69
CA THR A 69 -4.93 -4.03 -9.43
C THR A 69 -5.04 -5.19 -8.45
N VAL A 70 -4.12 -6.15 -8.61
CA VAL A 70 -3.83 -7.17 -7.61
C VAL A 70 -2.33 -7.25 -7.32
N ALA A 71 -2.01 -7.21 -6.03
CA ALA A 71 -0.70 -7.55 -5.49
C ALA A 71 -0.69 -9.01 -5.02
N ALA A 72 0.12 -9.85 -5.67
CA ALA A 72 0.16 -11.27 -5.34
C ALA A 72 0.78 -11.56 -3.97
N LEU A 73 1.63 -10.66 -3.50
CA LEU A 73 2.49 -10.82 -2.32
C LEU A 73 2.57 -9.50 -1.58
N ASN A 74 2.65 -9.56 -0.25
CA ASN A 74 2.92 -8.43 0.62
C ASN A 74 4.28 -8.58 1.30
N GLU A 75 5.14 -7.57 1.21
CA GLU A 75 6.48 -7.52 1.80
C GLU A 75 7.34 -8.77 1.57
N PRO A 76 7.41 -9.31 0.33
CA PRO A 76 7.87 -10.68 0.09
C PRO A 76 9.35 -10.93 0.37
N ASN A 77 10.24 -9.95 0.22
CA ASN A 77 11.68 -10.15 0.46
C ASN A 77 12.03 -10.19 1.96
N SER A 78 11.05 -9.92 2.84
CA SER A 78 11.23 -9.87 4.28
C SER A 78 11.49 -11.25 4.88
N ILE A 79 12.58 -11.39 5.63
CA ILE A 79 13.01 -12.69 6.21
C ILE A 79 12.46 -12.94 7.63
N TRP A 80 11.68 -12.02 8.19
CA TRP A 80 11.12 -12.13 9.54
C TRP A 80 9.79 -12.87 9.60
N TRP A 81 9.21 -13.23 8.45
CA TRP A 81 7.97 -14.01 8.38
C TRP A 81 8.24 -15.46 8.70
N THR A 82 7.90 -15.87 9.93
CA THR A 82 8.02 -17.26 10.36
C THR A 82 6.70 -17.85 10.81
N SER A 83 6.60 -19.18 10.78
CA SER A 83 5.41 -19.89 11.28
C SER A 83 5.10 -19.64 12.76
N TYR A 84 6.00 -18.98 13.51
CA TYR A 84 5.83 -18.59 14.90
C TYR A 84 5.28 -17.17 15.07
N ASN A 85 5.16 -16.39 14.00
CA ASN A 85 4.57 -15.06 14.05
C ASN A 85 3.06 -15.17 14.34
N ASN A 86 2.49 -14.11 14.91
CA ASN A 86 1.07 -13.97 15.21
C ASN A 86 0.31 -13.13 14.16
N GLN A 87 0.98 -12.79 13.05
CA GLN A 87 0.46 -12.04 11.91
C GLN A 87 0.66 -12.87 10.63
N GLU A 88 -0.28 -12.77 9.69
CA GLU A 88 -0.12 -13.33 8.35
C GLU A 88 0.98 -12.60 7.58
N GLY A 89 1.82 -13.35 6.89
CA GLY A 89 2.92 -12.82 6.10
C GLY A 89 3.67 -13.95 5.41
N CYS A 90 4.42 -13.62 4.37
CA CYS A 90 5.16 -14.63 3.63
C CYS A 90 6.50 -14.11 3.12
N HIS A 91 7.50 -14.99 3.15
CA HIS A 91 8.76 -14.76 2.44
C HIS A 91 8.74 -15.43 1.07
N PHE A 92 9.19 -14.70 0.05
CA PHE A 92 9.48 -15.16 -1.30
C PHE A 92 10.77 -14.51 -1.80
N ASP A 93 11.75 -15.34 -2.14
CA ASP A 93 12.92 -14.91 -2.90
C ASP A 93 12.49 -14.30 -4.24
N ARG A 94 13.28 -13.37 -4.76
CA ARG A 94 12.95 -12.59 -5.98
C ARG A 94 12.66 -13.46 -7.21
N ASP A 95 13.36 -14.59 -7.37
CA ASP A 95 13.08 -15.53 -8.45
C ASP A 95 11.72 -16.22 -8.27
N LYS A 96 11.28 -16.45 -7.03
CA LYS A 96 9.95 -17.00 -6.71
C LYS A 96 8.86 -15.96 -6.84
N GLN A 97 9.10 -14.71 -6.46
CA GLN A 97 8.20 -13.58 -6.75
C GLN A 97 7.91 -13.51 -8.27
N ASN A 98 8.96 -13.61 -9.08
CA ASN A 98 8.88 -13.60 -10.54
C ASN A 98 8.06 -14.78 -11.10
N LEU A 99 8.13 -15.98 -10.50
CA LEU A 99 7.26 -17.11 -10.90
C LEU A 99 5.78 -16.82 -10.63
N VAL A 100 5.45 -16.33 -9.43
CA VAL A 100 4.05 -15.99 -9.07
C VAL A 100 3.48 -14.93 -10.01
N ILE A 101 4.26 -13.87 -10.30
CA ILE A 101 3.82 -12.79 -11.19
C ILE A 101 3.54 -13.29 -12.61
N LYS A 102 4.40 -14.18 -13.16
CA LYS A 102 4.17 -14.79 -14.48
C LYS A 102 2.89 -15.61 -14.53
N GLU A 103 2.68 -16.47 -13.53
CA GLU A 103 1.48 -17.31 -13.50
C GLU A 103 0.21 -16.49 -13.28
N LEU A 104 0.25 -15.48 -12.39
CA LEU A 104 -0.89 -14.61 -12.17
C LEU A 104 -1.25 -13.82 -13.42
N GLY A 105 -0.26 -13.25 -14.10
CA GLY A 105 -0.49 -12.48 -15.33
C GLY A 105 -1.11 -13.31 -16.44
N ARG A 106 -0.61 -14.54 -16.63
CA ARG A 106 -1.19 -15.51 -17.59
C ARG A 106 -2.64 -15.83 -17.26
N GLN A 107 -2.94 -16.13 -15.99
CA GLN A 107 -4.26 -16.60 -15.58
C GLN A 107 -5.32 -15.49 -15.55
N LEU A 108 -4.95 -14.25 -15.19
CA LEU A 108 -5.84 -13.09 -15.33
C LEU A 108 -6.27 -12.88 -16.79
N GLN A 109 -5.32 -13.01 -17.74
CA GLN A 109 -5.61 -12.90 -19.17
C GLN A 109 -6.49 -14.04 -19.68
N GLU A 110 -6.21 -15.29 -19.31
CA GLU A 110 -7.02 -16.45 -19.68
C GLU A 110 -8.45 -16.37 -19.12
N ALA A 111 -8.60 -15.80 -17.91
CA ALA A 111 -9.89 -15.54 -17.30
C ALA A 111 -10.66 -14.35 -17.90
N GLY A 112 -10.02 -13.55 -18.76
CA GLY A 112 -10.62 -12.35 -19.36
C GLY A 112 -10.88 -11.24 -18.35
N LEU A 113 -10.08 -11.16 -17.27
CA LEU A 113 -10.19 -10.11 -16.26
C LEU A 113 -9.40 -8.87 -16.70
N ASN A 114 -9.94 -7.68 -16.41
CA ASN A 114 -9.25 -6.41 -16.68
C ASN A 114 -8.24 -6.04 -15.57
N THR A 115 -8.24 -6.79 -14.46
CA THR A 115 -7.35 -6.57 -13.32
C THR A 115 -5.90 -6.70 -13.76
N THR A 116 -5.09 -5.73 -13.35
CA THR A 116 -3.65 -5.66 -13.65
C THR A 116 -2.81 -5.99 -12.42
N ILE A 117 -1.49 -6.18 -12.56
CA ILE A 117 -0.64 -6.55 -11.43
C ILE A 117 0.10 -5.34 -10.88
N SER A 118 0.04 -5.19 -9.55
CA SER A 118 0.95 -4.36 -8.75
C SER A 118 2.02 -5.23 -8.09
N ALA A 119 3.27 -4.77 -8.12
CA ALA A 119 4.43 -5.41 -7.52
C ALA A 119 5.58 -4.38 -7.48
N PRO A 120 6.69 -4.58 -6.75
CA PRO A 120 7.04 -5.68 -5.83
C PRO A 120 6.36 -5.71 -4.46
N GLU A 121 5.76 -4.62 -3.98
CA GLU A 121 5.15 -4.53 -2.64
C GLU A 121 6.14 -4.77 -1.48
N GLU A 122 7.38 -4.31 -1.61
CA GLU A 122 8.39 -4.52 -0.55
C GLU A 122 8.21 -3.53 0.60
N TYR A 123 8.57 -3.97 1.82
CA TYR A 123 8.55 -3.18 3.06
C TYR A 123 9.30 -1.83 2.96
N ASN A 124 10.28 -1.73 2.04
CA ASN A 124 11.10 -0.54 1.89
C ASN A 124 11.49 -0.22 0.44
N ILE A 125 11.76 1.06 0.19
CA ILE A 125 12.10 1.62 -1.13
C ILE A 125 13.29 0.92 -1.79
N ASN A 126 14.32 0.60 -1.01
CA ASN A 126 15.57 0.10 -1.57
C ASN A 126 15.41 -1.35 -2.06
N ASP A 127 14.65 -2.16 -1.32
CA ASP A 127 14.28 -3.51 -1.76
C ASP A 127 13.29 -3.49 -2.92
N THR A 128 12.34 -2.55 -2.96
CA THR A 128 11.47 -2.36 -4.14
C THR A 128 12.28 -2.20 -5.42
N ILE A 129 13.29 -1.32 -5.41
CA ILE A 129 14.19 -1.13 -6.56
C ILE A 129 14.90 -2.43 -6.91
N ALA A 130 15.49 -3.11 -5.92
CA ALA A 130 16.27 -4.31 -6.15
C ALA A 130 15.41 -5.48 -6.68
N SER A 131 14.21 -5.66 -6.13
CA SER A 131 13.25 -6.68 -6.54
C SER A 131 12.74 -6.42 -7.95
N TYR A 132 12.26 -5.22 -8.25
CA TYR A 132 11.80 -4.89 -9.61
C TYR A 132 12.91 -5.08 -10.65
N LEU A 133 14.14 -4.61 -10.37
CA LEU A 133 15.25 -4.77 -11.32
C LEU A 133 15.60 -6.24 -11.59
N SER A 134 15.43 -7.12 -10.59
CA SER A 134 15.71 -8.55 -10.72
C SER A 134 14.69 -9.34 -11.55
N TYR A 135 13.48 -8.81 -11.74
CA TYR A 135 12.43 -9.53 -12.47
C TYR A 135 12.75 -9.68 -13.95
N GLU A 136 12.33 -10.81 -14.52
CA GLU A 136 12.34 -11.05 -15.95
C GLU A 136 11.41 -10.08 -16.69
N GLN A 137 11.68 -9.84 -17.98
CA GLN A 137 10.88 -8.94 -18.80
C GLN A 137 9.40 -9.35 -18.84
N GLN A 138 9.13 -10.65 -18.94
CA GLN A 138 7.75 -11.16 -18.98
C GLN A 138 6.94 -10.74 -17.74
N SER A 139 7.53 -10.77 -16.53
CA SER A 139 6.85 -10.28 -15.33
C SER A 139 6.65 -8.77 -15.35
N LYS A 140 7.67 -8.02 -15.79
CA LYS A 140 7.59 -6.56 -15.94
C LYS A 140 6.52 -6.12 -16.96
N ASP A 141 6.22 -6.97 -17.94
CA ASP A 141 5.16 -6.71 -18.93
C ASP A 141 3.75 -6.87 -18.32
N TYR A 142 3.58 -7.76 -17.33
CA TYR A 142 2.30 -7.90 -16.59
C TYR A 142 2.10 -6.85 -15.50
N ILE A 143 3.18 -6.30 -14.93
CA ILE A 143 3.12 -5.27 -13.89
C ILE A 143 2.73 -3.93 -14.53
N THR A 144 1.70 -3.25 -14.05
CA THR A 144 1.28 -1.92 -14.54
C THR A 144 1.71 -0.80 -13.61
N SER A 145 1.85 -1.09 -12.32
CA SER A 145 2.27 -0.15 -11.28
C SER A 145 3.36 -0.75 -10.38
N ILE A 146 4.38 0.06 -10.10
CA ILE A 146 5.41 -0.25 -9.12
C ILE A 146 4.89 0.17 -7.75
N HIS A 147 4.76 -0.78 -6.84
CA HIS A 147 4.28 -0.55 -5.48
C HIS A 147 5.41 -0.73 -4.47
N THR A 148 5.47 0.17 -3.50
CA THR A 148 6.44 0.16 -2.39
C THR A 148 5.76 0.51 -1.09
N HIS A 149 6.29 -0.01 0.00
CA HIS A 149 6.06 0.55 1.32
C HIS A 149 7.21 1.48 1.65
N THR A 150 6.92 2.51 2.44
CA THR A 150 7.92 3.53 2.81
C THR A 150 8.33 3.45 4.27
N TYR A 151 8.14 2.31 4.94
CA TYR A 151 8.59 2.11 6.32
C TYR A 151 10.10 2.33 6.49
N ALA A 152 10.89 2.03 5.46
CA ALA A 152 12.31 2.37 5.41
C ALA A 152 12.79 2.73 3.99
N GLY A 153 14.08 3.08 3.89
CA GLY A 153 14.75 3.41 2.63
C GLY A 153 14.78 4.91 2.33
N ASP A 154 15.74 5.28 1.49
CA ASP A 154 16.12 6.66 1.20
C ASP A 154 16.21 6.98 -0.30
N LYS A 155 16.13 5.97 -1.17
CA LYS A 155 16.29 6.09 -2.63
C LYS A 155 15.03 6.56 -3.39
N ARG A 156 14.34 7.57 -2.87
CA ARG A 156 13.09 8.09 -3.44
C ARG A 156 13.26 8.55 -4.89
N LYS A 157 14.35 9.27 -5.16
CA LYS A 157 14.65 9.80 -6.49
C LYS A 157 14.93 8.67 -7.49
N GLU A 158 15.68 7.67 -7.08
CA GLU A 158 16.00 6.52 -7.93
C GLU A 158 14.76 5.67 -8.22
N LEU A 159 13.86 5.49 -7.23
CA LEU A 159 12.60 4.79 -7.46
C LEU A 159 11.68 5.57 -8.42
N LYS A 160 11.63 6.91 -8.27
CA LYS A 160 10.92 7.80 -9.21
C LYS A 160 11.44 7.65 -10.64
N GLU A 161 12.75 7.73 -10.82
CA GLU A 161 13.41 7.58 -12.12
C GLU A 161 13.20 6.18 -12.70
N LEU A 162 13.25 5.13 -11.87
CA LEU A 162 12.97 3.76 -12.28
C LEU A 162 11.54 3.64 -12.83
N ALA A 163 10.53 4.09 -12.08
CA ALA A 163 9.13 4.01 -12.52
C ALA A 163 8.89 4.78 -13.83
N ALA A 164 9.44 5.99 -13.95
CA ALA A 164 9.35 6.80 -15.16
C ALA A 164 10.02 6.12 -16.36
N ASN A 165 11.23 5.58 -16.19
CA ASN A 165 11.97 4.89 -17.25
C ASN A 165 11.28 3.59 -17.71
N GLN A 166 10.49 2.98 -16.84
CA GLN A 166 9.73 1.76 -17.11
C GLN A 166 8.30 2.05 -17.61
N ASN A 167 7.92 3.32 -17.66
CA ASN A 167 6.57 3.77 -17.99
C ASN A 167 5.49 3.07 -17.11
N LYS A 168 5.74 3.02 -15.80
CA LYS A 168 4.83 2.45 -14.80
C LYS A 168 4.38 3.54 -13.83
N SER A 169 3.16 3.44 -13.33
CA SER A 169 2.73 4.23 -12.17
C SER A 169 3.55 3.84 -10.93
N LEU A 170 3.70 4.75 -9.98
CA LEU A 170 4.41 4.52 -8.72
C LEU A 170 3.49 4.80 -7.55
N TRP A 171 3.36 3.84 -6.65
CA TRP A 171 2.44 3.88 -5.51
C TRP A 171 3.21 3.67 -4.22
N ASN A 172 2.86 4.46 -3.18
CA ASN A 172 3.04 4.03 -1.80
C ASN A 172 1.75 3.29 -1.42
N SER A 173 1.80 1.96 -1.46
CA SER A 173 0.65 1.07 -1.22
C SER A 173 0.41 0.82 0.27
N GLU A 174 1.41 1.04 1.12
CA GLU A 174 1.26 0.89 2.56
C GLU A 174 2.27 1.74 3.32
N VAL A 175 1.78 2.44 4.34
CA VAL A 175 2.58 2.89 5.49
C VAL A 175 1.65 3.30 6.62
N SER A 176 2.11 3.14 7.87
CA SER A 176 1.51 3.76 9.05
C SER A 176 2.59 4.40 9.92
N LEU A 177 2.18 5.30 10.82
CA LEU A 177 3.11 6.08 11.65
C LEU A 177 2.55 6.19 13.05
N GLY A 178 3.18 5.53 14.03
CA GLY A 178 2.70 5.49 15.41
C GLY A 178 2.97 6.76 16.22
N GLY A 179 3.83 7.66 15.72
CA GLY A 179 4.30 8.82 16.49
C GLY A 179 5.11 8.42 17.71
N SER A 180 5.08 9.27 18.73
CA SER A 180 5.86 9.08 19.97
C SER A 180 5.05 8.47 21.13
N SER A 181 3.74 8.31 20.96
CA SER A 181 2.85 7.71 21.96
C SER A 181 2.54 6.25 21.62
N GLY A 182 2.45 5.38 22.64
CA GLY A 182 1.99 4.00 22.44
C GLY A 182 0.52 3.94 22.01
N HIS A 183 -0.34 4.78 22.61
CA HIS A 183 -1.77 4.90 22.30
C HIS A 183 -2.28 6.28 22.71
N ASN A 184 -2.70 7.12 21.76
CA ASN A 184 -3.22 8.45 22.07
C ASN A 184 -3.96 9.06 20.87
N HIS A 185 -5.28 9.22 21.00
CA HIS A 185 -6.15 9.76 19.93
C HIS A 185 -5.78 11.21 19.55
N ASN A 186 -5.15 11.94 20.48
CA ASN A 186 -4.76 13.34 20.33
C ASN A 186 -3.27 13.52 20.00
N ASP A 187 -2.54 12.46 19.67
CA ASP A 187 -1.11 12.58 19.35
C ASP A 187 -0.88 13.39 18.06
N MET A 188 -0.30 14.58 18.22
CA MET A 188 0.07 15.42 17.08
C MET A 188 1.38 14.98 16.43
N THR A 189 2.22 14.20 17.11
CA THR A 189 3.49 13.74 16.53
C THR A 189 3.26 12.77 15.39
N SER A 190 2.35 11.80 15.54
CA SER A 190 1.96 10.88 14.46
C SER A 190 1.27 11.60 13.30
N ALA A 191 0.43 12.61 13.60
CA ALA A 191 -0.25 13.42 12.59
C ALA A 191 0.73 14.28 11.75
N ILE A 192 1.71 14.91 12.40
CA ILE A 192 2.76 15.71 11.75
C ILE A 192 3.71 14.83 10.94
N GLU A 193 4.11 13.69 11.50
CA GLU A 193 4.93 12.71 10.80
C GLU A 193 4.21 12.21 9.53
N GLN A 194 2.90 11.93 9.63
CA GLN A 194 2.08 11.54 8.49
C GLN A 194 2.01 12.62 7.42
N ALA A 195 1.77 13.88 7.80
CA ALA A 195 1.74 14.98 6.84
C ALA A 195 3.10 15.14 6.11
N ASN A 196 4.20 15.07 6.85
CA ASN A 196 5.55 15.12 6.29
C ASN A 196 5.83 13.92 5.36
N LYS A 197 5.38 12.73 5.72
CA LYS A 197 5.54 11.50 4.93
C LYS A 197 4.76 11.57 3.61
N ILE A 198 3.47 11.89 3.66
CA ILE A 198 2.62 12.08 2.48
C ILE A 198 3.27 13.08 1.51
N ARG A 199 3.70 14.25 2.01
CA ARG A 199 4.36 15.25 1.17
C ARG A 199 5.65 14.72 0.54
N THR A 200 6.52 14.08 1.34
CA THR A 200 7.82 13.58 0.87
C THR A 200 7.62 12.49 -0.20
N ASP A 201 6.70 11.57 0.02
CA ASP A 201 6.45 10.48 -0.92
C ASP A 201 5.76 10.98 -2.21
N ILE A 202 4.83 11.92 -2.11
CA ILE A 202 4.17 12.49 -3.30
C ILE A 202 5.13 13.39 -4.09
N VAL A 203 5.82 14.32 -3.44
CA VAL A 203 6.63 15.34 -4.14
C VAL A 203 7.99 14.78 -4.54
N ASP A 204 8.70 14.14 -3.61
CA ASP A 204 10.10 13.76 -3.82
C ASP A 204 10.21 12.37 -4.47
N MET A 205 9.38 11.40 -4.04
CA MET A 205 9.30 10.08 -4.68
C MET A 205 8.39 10.08 -5.92
N GLY A 206 7.50 11.05 -6.07
CA GLY A 206 6.63 11.14 -7.26
C GLY A 206 5.52 10.09 -7.28
N THR A 207 5.10 9.58 -6.11
CA THR A 207 4.00 8.62 -6.06
C THR A 207 2.69 9.26 -6.52
N THR A 208 1.91 8.53 -7.31
CA THR A 208 0.58 8.96 -7.77
C THR A 208 -0.53 8.57 -6.80
N THR A 209 -0.25 7.62 -5.90
CA THR A 209 -1.17 7.14 -4.85
C THR A 209 -0.42 6.98 -3.54
N TRP A 210 -1.10 7.30 -2.43
CA TRP A 210 -0.58 7.10 -1.09
C TRP A 210 -1.66 6.44 -0.22
N CYS A 211 -1.44 5.18 0.11
CA CYS A 211 -2.34 4.34 0.87
C CYS A 211 -1.84 4.20 2.31
N TYR A 212 -2.75 4.44 3.26
CA TYR A 212 -2.50 4.24 4.68
C TYR A 212 -2.81 2.79 5.07
N TRP A 213 -2.01 2.18 5.95
CA TRP A 213 -2.12 0.74 6.27
C TRP A 213 -3.49 0.34 6.84
N GLN A 214 -3.79 0.73 8.08
CA GLN A 214 -5.05 0.35 8.73
C GLN A 214 -5.87 1.58 9.11
N ALA A 215 -7.09 1.65 8.58
CA ALA A 215 -8.00 2.75 8.85
C ALA A 215 -8.57 2.69 10.29
N VAL A 216 -8.84 1.48 10.80
CA VAL A 216 -9.42 1.25 12.11
C VAL A 216 -8.49 0.35 12.92
N GLU A 217 -8.18 0.74 14.14
CA GLU A 217 -7.39 -0.03 15.10
C GLU A 217 -8.22 -0.34 16.35
N ASP A 218 -7.96 -1.49 16.97
CA ASP A 218 -8.59 -1.85 18.23
C ASP A 218 -8.13 -0.90 19.34
N GLU A 219 -9.09 -0.21 19.96
CA GLU A 219 -8.85 0.66 21.11
C GLU A 219 -8.15 -0.10 22.26
N ALA A 220 -8.51 -1.37 22.46
CA ALA A 220 -7.91 -2.21 23.51
C ALA A 220 -6.50 -2.72 23.15
N GLY A 221 -6.08 -2.60 21.89
CA GLY A 221 -4.77 -3.05 21.41
C GLY A 221 -3.61 -2.21 21.94
N GLY A 222 -3.87 -0.98 22.40
CA GLY A 222 -2.83 -0.12 22.97
C GLY A 222 -1.78 0.34 21.95
N HIS A 223 -2.19 0.42 20.67
CA HIS A 223 -1.40 0.89 19.53
C HIS A 223 -1.92 2.25 19.02
N ASN A 224 -1.15 2.90 18.14
CA ASN A 224 -1.42 4.26 17.67
C ASN A 224 -1.28 4.40 16.14
N HIS A 225 -1.60 3.33 15.40
CA HIS A 225 -1.52 3.29 13.95
C HIS A 225 -2.88 3.54 13.29
N GLY A 226 -4.02 3.39 13.96
CA GLY A 226 -5.34 3.62 13.37
C GLY A 226 -5.68 5.10 13.11
N LEU A 227 -6.36 5.39 11.99
CA LEU A 227 -7.02 6.70 11.81
C LEU A 227 -8.24 6.82 12.75
N ILE A 228 -8.87 5.70 13.06
CA ILE A 228 -9.96 5.56 14.01
C ILE A 228 -9.56 4.48 15.00
N HIS A 229 -9.69 4.73 16.29
CA HIS A 229 -9.64 3.67 17.29
C HIS A 229 -11.06 3.25 17.64
N ALA A 230 -11.34 1.96 17.64
CA ALA A 230 -12.68 1.44 17.94
C ALA A 230 -12.57 0.22 18.83
N ASN A 231 -13.55 0.02 19.71
CA ASN A 231 -13.57 -1.15 20.57
C ASN A 231 -14.07 -2.38 19.77
N PHE A 232 -13.23 -3.42 19.64
CA PHE A 232 -13.62 -4.63 18.90
C PHE A 232 -14.41 -5.65 19.73
N GLN A 233 -14.50 -5.46 21.05
CA GLN A 233 -15.11 -6.42 21.98
C GLN A 233 -16.24 -5.82 22.84
N GLY A 234 -16.64 -4.58 22.60
CA GLY A 234 -17.55 -3.83 23.48
C GLY A 234 -18.67 -3.07 22.77
N GLU A 235 -19.13 -2.00 23.40
CA GLU A 235 -20.13 -1.07 22.85
C GLU A 235 -19.61 -0.37 21.60
N GLU A 236 -20.53 0.22 20.81
CA GLU A 236 -20.23 0.99 19.59
C GLU A 236 -19.53 2.33 19.90
N GLU A 237 -18.33 2.26 20.48
CA GLU A 237 -17.48 3.40 20.78
C GLU A 237 -16.31 3.47 19.81
N TYR A 238 -16.06 4.68 19.28
CA TYR A 238 -14.92 4.96 18.43
C TYR A 238 -14.40 6.38 18.64
N TYR A 239 -13.12 6.55 18.35
CA TYR A 239 -12.39 7.79 18.51
C TYR A 239 -11.66 8.12 17.20
N ILE A 240 -11.90 9.32 16.69
CA ILE A 240 -11.23 9.81 15.49
C ILE A 240 -9.90 10.44 15.92
N THR A 241 -8.78 9.89 15.43
CA THR A 241 -7.45 10.33 15.83
C THR A 241 -7.02 11.60 15.10
N LYS A 242 -5.98 12.28 15.58
CA LYS A 242 -5.38 13.43 14.85
C LYS A 242 -4.82 13.05 13.49
N GLN A 243 -4.44 11.78 13.29
CA GLN A 243 -3.99 11.28 12.00
C GLN A 243 -5.12 11.21 10.98
N TYR A 244 -6.36 10.91 11.40
CA TYR A 244 -7.51 11.02 10.49
C TYR A 244 -7.61 12.42 9.90
N TYR A 245 -7.51 13.45 10.74
CA TYR A 245 -7.59 14.84 10.26
C TYR A 245 -6.38 15.23 9.41
N SER A 246 -5.19 14.72 9.72
CA SER A 246 -4.00 14.92 8.88
C SER A 246 -4.20 14.32 7.49
N MET A 247 -4.58 13.04 7.39
CA MET A 247 -4.93 12.39 6.13
C MET A 247 -6.08 13.09 5.39
N ALA A 248 -7.11 13.55 6.12
CA ALA A 248 -8.25 14.25 5.54
C ALA A 248 -7.88 15.58 4.86
N ASN A 249 -6.84 16.29 5.32
CA ASN A 249 -6.35 17.50 4.65
C ASN A 249 -5.80 17.21 3.25
N TYR A 250 -5.31 15.99 3.00
CA TYR A 250 -4.88 15.57 1.67
C TYR A 250 -6.05 14.97 0.89
N ALA A 251 -6.68 13.91 1.42
CA ALA A 251 -7.67 13.13 0.69
C ALA A 251 -8.95 13.89 0.31
N LYS A 252 -9.36 14.89 1.11
CA LYS A 252 -10.59 15.66 0.84
C LYS A 252 -10.39 16.74 -0.23
N PHE A 253 -9.20 17.31 -0.29
CA PHE A 253 -8.92 18.52 -1.08
C PHE A 253 -8.07 18.23 -2.32
N VAL A 254 -7.17 17.25 -2.28
CA VAL A 254 -6.39 16.80 -3.45
C VAL A 254 -7.05 15.58 -4.05
N LYS A 255 -8.09 15.80 -4.86
CA LYS A 255 -8.87 14.72 -5.50
C LYS A 255 -8.15 14.13 -6.71
N PRO A 256 -8.53 12.93 -7.18
CA PRO A 256 -8.05 12.41 -8.46
C PRO A 256 -8.18 13.44 -9.59
N GLY A 257 -7.14 13.56 -10.42
CA GLY A 257 -7.06 14.55 -11.50
C GLY A 257 -6.28 15.82 -11.17
N PHE A 258 -6.00 16.10 -9.89
CA PHE A 258 -5.07 17.16 -9.51
C PHE A 258 -3.64 16.82 -9.96
N LYS A 259 -2.92 17.81 -10.48
CA LYS A 259 -1.49 17.73 -10.79
C LYS A 259 -0.71 18.36 -9.66
N VAL A 260 0.24 17.61 -9.09
CA VAL A 260 1.20 18.15 -8.12
C VAL A 260 2.14 19.09 -8.86
N ILE A 261 2.28 20.32 -8.36
CA ILE A 261 3.14 21.36 -8.92
C ILE A 261 4.27 21.70 -7.96
N GLU A 262 5.34 22.29 -8.48
CA GLU A 262 6.49 22.67 -7.68
C GLU A 262 6.10 23.75 -6.65
N SER A 263 6.62 23.59 -5.43
CA SER A 263 6.59 24.60 -4.38
C SER A 263 8.01 24.84 -3.89
N ASN A 264 8.35 26.10 -3.64
CA ASN A 264 9.63 26.49 -3.05
C ASN A 264 9.70 26.24 -1.53
N ASN A 265 8.65 25.69 -0.92
CA ASN A 265 8.58 25.36 0.50
C ASN A 265 8.50 23.83 0.69
N SER A 266 9.49 23.27 1.38
CA SER A 266 9.57 21.82 1.67
C SER A 266 8.46 21.31 2.59
N LYS A 267 7.69 22.20 3.22
CA LYS A 267 6.55 21.88 4.09
C LYS A 267 5.20 22.00 3.39
N THR A 268 5.20 22.23 2.08
CA THR A 268 3.98 22.41 1.29
C THR A 268 3.87 21.35 0.22
N LEU A 269 2.66 20.79 0.10
CA LEU A 269 2.19 20.15 -1.12
C LEU A 269 1.28 21.13 -1.85
N ALA A 270 1.62 21.44 -3.09
CA ALA A 270 0.82 22.27 -3.98
C ALA A 270 0.26 21.42 -5.10
N ALA A 271 -1.05 21.51 -5.34
CA ALA A 271 -1.72 20.75 -6.37
C ALA A 271 -2.73 21.62 -7.12
N TYR A 272 -2.75 21.51 -8.44
CA TYR A 272 -3.60 22.32 -9.31
C TYR A 272 -4.47 21.43 -10.20
N ASN A 273 -5.74 21.79 -10.32
CA ASN A 273 -6.68 21.17 -11.24
C ASN A 273 -7.04 22.14 -12.37
N GLU A 274 -6.49 21.89 -13.56
CA GLU A 274 -6.72 22.70 -14.76
C GLU A 274 -8.19 22.76 -15.20
N SER A 275 -8.97 21.71 -14.91
CA SER A 275 -10.37 21.63 -15.36
C SER A 275 -11.31 22.48 -14.50
N THR A 276 -10.97 22.68 -13.22
CA THR A 276 -11.76 23.45 -12.26
C THR A 276 -11.14 24.80 -11.90
N ASP A 277 -9.92 25.06 -12.38
CA ASP A 277 -9.09 26.21 -11.99
C ASP A 277 -8.87 26.31 -10.47
N GLU A 278 -8.73 25.14 -9.81
CA GLU A 278 -8.58 25.03 -8.37
C GLU A 278 -7.13 24.78 -7.97
N LEU A 279 -6.58 25.64 -7.10
CA LEU A 279 -5.29 25.46 -6.45
C LEU A 279 -5.49 25.05 -4.99
N VAL A 280 -4.90 23.94 -4.59
CA VAL A 280 -4.89 23.44 -3.21
C VAL A 280 -3.46 23.47 -2.68
N LEU A 281 -3.30 24.07 -1.50
CA LEU A 281 -2.05 24.06 -0.74
C LEU A 281 -2.30 23.35 0.59
N VAL A 282 -1.58 22.27 0.85
CA VAL A 282 -1.53 21.61 2.16
C VAL A 282 -0.19 21.96 2.80
N VAL A 283 -0.24 22.63 3.95
CA VAL A 283 0.94 23.21 4.62
C VAL A 283 1.09 22.63 6.01
N THR A 284 2.27 22.08 6.30
CA THR A 284 2.62 21.54 7.62
C THR A 284 3.51 22.53 8.37
N ASN A 285 3.09 22.97 9.55
CA ASN A 285 4.01 23.62 10.50
C ASN A 285 4.36 22.61 11.58
N ASP A 286 5.58 22.07 11.53
CA ASP A 286 6.12 21.13 12.50
C ASP A 286 7.05 21.78 13.52
N SER A 287 6.99 23.11 13.65
CA SER A 287 7.71 23.88 14.66
C SER A 287 6.82 24.21 15.87
N ASN A 288 7.46 24.65 16.96
CA ASN A 288 6.77 25.14 18.16
C ASN A 288 6.46 26.64 18.11
N SER A 289 6.56 27.27 16.94
CA SER A 289 6.32 28.71 16.77
C SER A 289 5.43 29.00 15.57
N ASN A 290 4.82 30.19 15.58
CA ASN A 290 4.09 30.68 14.43
C ASN A 290 5.08 31.01 13.31
N ILE A 291 4.91 30.37 12.15
CA ILE A 291 5.66 30.67 10.93
C ILE A 291 4.69 31.34 9.96
N PRO A 292 4.85 32.64 9.65
CA PRO A 292 4.06 33.28 8.60
C PRO A 292 4.28 32.59 7.26
N TYR A 293 3.19 32.27 6.56
CA TYR A 293 3.24 31.72 5.21
C TYR A 293 3.22 32.87 4.21
N ASN A 294 4.40 33.22 3.67
CA ASN A 294 4.61 34.31 2.71
C ASN A 294 4.96 33.76 1.33
#